data_AF-A0A964BPK9-F1
#
_entry.id   AF-A0A964BPK9-F1
#
_cell.length_a   1.000
_cell.length_b   1.000
_cell.length_c   1.000
_cell.angle_alpha   90.00
_cell.angle_beta   90.00
_cell.angle_gamma   90.00
#
_symmetry.space_group_name_H-M   'P 1'
#
loop_
_entity.id
_entity.type
_entity.pdbx_description
1 polymer ?
#
loop_
_entity_poly.entity_id
_entity_poly.type
_entity_poly.pdbx_seq_one_letter_code
_entity_poly.pdbx_strand_id
1 'polypeptide(L)'
;MNYDLWENITAVEISTVIVEEIVDEMFIPWEAYQGIYYLSRSSLAQSNIDLSLRSHYWQLRRQLELTYCLLLIDPSSQLYNRTLVKEIKGDLPVLTRQDSEWSTLATRLPPPLPSSRHQTMSAVNKLIGDRSFLNTLQQLHQRKIALDRRDRIMTSSSIPNDITNSTYAQTSLQLDGKIINRYCQAILNRSDRNLLLQLHEQSTTAGEHQWRGMIRFMLSLVK
;
A
#
# COMPACT_ATOMS: atom_id res chain seq x y z
N MET A 1 -3.16 16.89 22.71
CA MET A 1 -4.06 15.92 23.39
C MET A 1 -4.55 14.96 22.30
N ASN A 2 -4.12 13.70 22.37
CA ASN A 2 -4.13 12.69 21.30
C ASN A 2 -5.54 12.14 21.01
N TYR A 3 -6.30 12.77 20.10
CA TYR A 3 -7.55 12.20 19.57
C TYR A 3 -7.33 11.35 18.30
N ASP A 4 -6.15 11.41 17.70
CA ASP A 4 -5.85 10.93 16.33
C ASP A 4 -5.43 9.45 16.20
N LEU A 5 -5.25 8.73 17.31
CA LEU A 5 -4.89 7.30 17.29
C LEU A 5 -6.14 6.42 17.09
N TRP A 6 -7.29 6.85 17.59
CA TRP A 6 -8.53 6.07 17.61
C TRP A 6 -9.26 6.05 16.26
N GLU A 7 -9.13 7.10 15.45
CA GLU A 7 -9.77 7.15 14.12
C GLU A 7 -9.17 6.16 13.12
N ASN A 8 -7.96 5.64 13.39
CA ASN A 8 -7.22 4.80 12.44
C ASN A 8 -7.26 3.29 12.74
N ILE A 9 -7.80 2.87 13.89
CA ILE A 9 -7.94 1.43 14.23
C ILE A 9 -9.43 1.10 14.28
N THR A 10 -10.09 1.10 13.11
CA THR A 10 -11.51 0.76 13.02
C THR A 10 -11.77 -0.73 12.92
N ALA A 11 -10.74 -1.53 12.58
CA ALA A 11 -10.85 -2.97 12.42
C ALA A 11 -9.53 -3.70 12.67
N VAL A 12 -9.62 -4.97 13.08
CA VAL A 12 -8.53 -5.95 12.95
C VAL A 12 -8.85 -6.88 11.78
N GLU A 13 -7.84 -7.22 10.99
CA GLU A 13 -7.98 -8.10 9.85
C GLU A 13 -7.05 -9.31 10.01
N ILE A 14 -7.61 -10.50 9.87
CA ILE A 14 -6.90 -11.77 9.89
C ILE A 14 -6.99 -12.37 8.50
N SER A 15 -5.85 -12.59 7.84
CA SER A 15 -5.77 -13.21 6.52
C SER A 15 -4.95 -14.50 6.59
N THR A 16 -5.48 -15.58 6.02
CA THR A 16 -4.79 -16.86 5.86
C THR A 16 -4.35 -17.01 4.41
N VAL A 17 -3.04 -17.00 4.22
CA VAL A 17 -2.38 -17.07 2.91
C VAL A 17 -1.42 -18.24 2.94
N ILE A 18 -1.40 -19.03 1.87
CA ILE A 18 -0.30 -19.97 1.63
C ILE A 18 0.73 -19.18 0.84
N VAL A 19 1.95 -19.12 1.35
CA VAL A 19 3.08 -18.45 0.71
C VAL A 19 4.22 -19.43 0.51
N GLU A 20 4.96 -19.30 -0.58
CA GLU A 20 6.24 -20.00 -0.76
C GLU A 20 7.32 -19.48 0.20
N GLU A 21 7.23 -18.22 0.61
CA GLU A 21 8.18 -17.56 1.50
C GLU A 21 7.44 -16.59 2.45
N ILE A 22 7.71 -16.69 3.76
CA ILE A 22 7.30 -15.69 4.75
C ILE A 22 8.46 -14.71 4.90
N VAL A 23 8.35 -13.54 4.25
CA VAL A 23 9.34 -12.46 4.40
C VAL A 23 8.81 -11.45 5.41
N ASP A 24 9.60 -11.17 6.44
CA ASP A 24 9.37 -10.08 7.40
C ASP A 24 9.73 -8.75 6.71
N GLU A 25 8.78 -8.19 5.96
CA GLU A 25 9.03 -6.96 5.22
C GLU A 25 8.72 -5.73 6.09
N MET A 26 9.79 -5.20 6.70
CA MET A 26 9.76 -3.95 7.45
C MET A 26 9.54 -2.77 6.50
N PHE A 27 8.46 -2.01 6.71
CA PHE A 27 8.19 -0.80 5.94
C PHE A 27 9.21 0.29 6.28
N ILE A 28 10.13 0.56 5.34
CA ILE A 28 11.08 1.68 5.42
C ILE A 28 10.57 2.78 4.46
N PRO A 29 10.02 3.90 4.98
CA PRO A 29 9.33 4.90 4.15
C PRO A 29 10.21 5.48 3.05
N TRP A 30 11.48 5.71 3.34
CA TRP A 30 12.43 6.25 2.37
C TRP A 30 12.64 5.30 1.18
N GLU A 31 12.88 4.02 1.44
CA GLU A 31 13.09 3.00 0.42
C GLU A 31 11.82 2.76 -0.39
N ALA A 32 10.66 2.73 0.28
CA ALA A 32 9.36 2.63 -0.37
C ALA A 32 9.12 3.79 -1.33
N TYR A 33 9.38 5.03 -0.88
CA TYR A 33 9.24 6.23 -1.70
C TYR A 33 10.17 6.16 -2.91
N GLN A 34 11.45 5.87 -2.69
CA GLN A 34 12.44 5.75 -3.75
C GLN A 34 12.07 4.68 -4.78
N GLY A 35 11.64 3.50 -4.32
CA GLY A 35 11.29 2.37 -5.15
C GLY A 35 10.07 2.61 -6.04
N ILE A 36 9.13 3.46 -5.60
CA ILE A 36 7.97 3.86 -6.42
C ILE A 36 8.30 5.07 -7.29
N TYR A 37 9.08 6.02 -6.80
CA TYR A 37 9.44 7.26 -7.52
C TYR A 37 10.15 6.97 -8.85
N TYR A 38 11.06 6.00 -8.89
CA TYR A 38 11.84 5.66 -10.08
C TYR A 38 11.13 4.74 -11.08
N LEU A 39 9.89 4.36 -10.81
CA LEU A 39 9.06 3.72 -11.82
C LEU A 39 8.81 4.76 -12.93
N SER A 40 9.29 4.44 -14.13
CA SER A 40 9.20 5.25 -15.36
C SER A 40 8.91 4.30 -16.52
N ARG A 41 8.31 4.78 -17.62
CA ARG A 41 8.11 3.94 -18.81
C ARG A 41 9.43 3.36 -19.33
N SER A 42 10.51 4.13 -19.29
CA SER A 42 11.85 3.69 -19.70
C SER A 42 12.42 2.64 -18.75
N SER A 43 12.35 2.85 -17.42
CA SER A 43 12.84 1.85 -16.44
C SER A 43 12.05 0.55 -16.48
N LEU A 44 10.72 0.62 -16.67
CA LEU A 44 9.86 -0.56 -16.83
C LEU A 44 10.09 -1.28 -18.17
N ALA A 45 10.42 -0.54 -19.23
CA ALA A 45 10.72 -1.13 -20.53
C ALA A 45 12.06 -1.88 -20.53
N GLN A 46 13.04 -1.36 -19.79
CA GLN A 46 14.37 -1.95 -19.61
C GLN A 46 14.40 -3.11 -18.61
N SER A 47 13.44 -3.15 -17.68
CA SER A 47 13.30 -4.25 -16.73
C SER A 47 12.67 -5.49 -17.38
N ASN A 48 13.11 -6.67 -16.94
CA ASN A 48 12.57 -7.97 -17.36
C ASN A 48 11.20 -8.29 -16.73
N ILE A 49 10.38 -7.26 -16.49
CA ILE A 49 9.04 -7.37 -15.90
C ILE A 49 8.05 -7.78 -16.99
N ASP A 50 7.14 -8.68 -16.64
CA ASP A 50 6.07 -9.13 -17.51
C ASP A 50 5.22 -7.96 -18.06
N LEU A 51 4.92 -8.00 -19.36
CA LEU A 51 4.22 -6.93 -20.07
C LEU A 51 2.84 -6.61 -19.45
N SER A 52 2.14 -7.62 -18.92
CA SER A 52 0.81 -7.45 -18.32
C SER A 52 0.84 -6.69 -16.99
N LEU A 53 1.98 -6.71 -16.30
CA LEU A 53 2.16 -6.06 -14.99
C LEU A 53 2.64 -4.60 -15.12
N ARG A 54 3.25 -4.23 -16.24
CA ARG A 54 3.82 -2.88 -16.45
C ARG A 54 2.81 -1.74 -16.21
N SER A 55 1.56 -1.91 -16.66
CA SER A 55 0.50 -0.92 -16.42
C SER A 55 0.20 -0.75 -14.93
N HIS A 56 0.23 -1.82 -14.15
CA HIS A 56 -0.03 -1.81 -12.73
C HIS A 56 1.10 -1.13 -11.93
N TYR A 57 2.36 -1.38 -12.29
CA TYR A 57 3.50 -0.62 -11.75
C TYR A 57 3.39 0.87 -12.08
N TRP A 58 3.01 1.18 -13.32
CA TRP A 58 2.84 2.56 -13.75
C TRP A 58 1.75 3.29 -12.96
N GLN A 59 0.67 2.59 -12.61
CA GLN A 59 -0.38 3.13 -11.75
C GLN A 59 0.11 3.47 -10.34
N LEU A 60 1.07 2.73 -9.77
CA LEU A 60 1.64 3.06 -8.46
C LEU A 60 2.32 4.43 -8.47
N ARG A 61 3.14 4.70 -9.49
CA ARG A 61 3.82 5.98 -9.66
C ARG A 61 2.84 7.13 -9.83
N ARG A 62 1.78 6.91 -10.61
CA ARG A 62 0.70 7.89 -10.82
C ARG A 62 -0.03 8.23 -9.52
N GLN A 63 -0.37 7.22 -8.72
CA GLN A 63 -1.06 7.40 -7.45
C GLN A 63 -0.18 8.15 -6.44
N LEU A 64 1.12 7.86 -6.42
CA LEU A 64 2.08 8.64 -5.62
C LEU A 64 2.08 10.12 -6.01
N GLU A 65 2.10 10.42 -7.31
CA GLU A 65 2.04 11.79 -7.84
C GLU A 65 0.73 12.49 -7.46
N LEU A 66 -0.40 11.81 -7.66
CA LEU A 66 -1.73 12.34 -7.35
C LEU A 66 -1.84 12.67 -5.86
N THR A 67 -1.39 11.77 -5.00
CA THR A 67 -1.43 11.96 -3.54
C THR A 67 -0.66 13.22 -3.14
N TYR A 68 0.54 13.41 -3.68
CA TYR A 68 1.32 14.61 -3.42
C TYR A 68 0.66 15.88 -3.97
N CYS A 69 0.11 15.83 -5.19
CA CYS A 69 -0.62 16.95 -5.77
C CYS A 69 -1.83 17.38 -4.93
N LEU A 70 -2.54 16.43 -4.32
CA LEU A 70 -3.65 16.73 -3.42
C LEU A 70 -3.19 17.47 -2.16
N LEU A 71 -2.03 17.12 -1.60
CA LEU A 71 -1.46 17.82 -0.45
C LEU A 71 -1.04 19.25 -0.80
N LEU A 72 -0.50 19.47 -2.00
CA LEU A 72 -0.11 20.81 -2.45
C LEU A 72 -1.30 21.77 -2.62
N ILE A 73 -2.52 21.28 -2.84
CA ILE A 73 -3.71 22.11 -3.06
C ILE A 73 -4.64 22.20 -1.86
N ASP A 74 -4.46 21.34 -0.86
CA ASP A 74 -5.24 21.33 0.37
C ASP A 74 -4.75 22.42 1.32
N PRO A 75 -5.56 23.46 1.62
CA PRO A 75 -5.16 24.54 2.54
C PRO A 75 -4.86 24.09 3.97
N SER A 76 -5.31 22.90 4.37
CA SER A 76 -5.04 22.32 5.69
C SER A 76 -3.71 21.56 5.76
N SER A 77 -3.11 21.23 4.61
CA SER A 77 -1.83 20.53 4.55
C SER A 77 -0.67 21.47 4.84
N GLN A 78 0.35 20.97 5.56
CA GLN A 78 1.62 21.68 5.76
C GLN A 78 2.41 21.86 4.46
N LEU A 79 2.07 21.10 3.43
CA LEU A 79 2.70 21.15 2.11
C LEU A 79 1.94 22.07 1.14
N TYR A 80 0.86 22.70 1.58
CA TYR A 80 0.05 23.59 0.76
C TYR A 80 0.89 24.64 0.03
N ASN A 81 0.70 24.77 -1.28
CA ASN A 81 1.38 25.75 -2.10
C ASN A 81 0.40 26.52 -2.98
N ARG A 82 0.05 27.74 -2.53
CA ARG A 82 -0.89 28.64 -3.20
C ARG A 82 -0.53 28.95 -4.66
N THR A 83 0.75 29.03 -5.01
CA THR A 83 1.16 29.41 -6.38
C THR A 83 0.89 28.30 -7.38
N LEU A 84 0.96 27.04 -6.93
CA LEU A 84 0.77 25.86 -7.78
C LEU A 84 -0.68 25.40 -7.90
N VAL A 85 -1.59 25.91 -7.06
CA VAL A 85 -3.00 25.45 -7.01
C VAL A 85 -3.69 25.48 -8.37
N LYS A 86 -3.53 26.57 -9.12
CA LYS A 86 -4.22 26.74 -10.43
C LYS A 86 -3.69 25.75 -11.46
N GLU A 87 -2.38 25.55 -11.48
CA GLU A 87 -1.70 24.62 -12.39
C GLU A 87 -2.07 23.16 -12.07
N ILE A 88 -1.97 22.78 -10.79
CA ILE A 88 -2.31 21.42 -10.34
C ILE A 88 -3.78 21.11 -10.60
N LYS A 89 -4.70 22.04 -10.34
CA LYS A 89 -6.13 21.83 -10.63
C LYS A 89 -6.40 21.64 -12.13
N GLY A 90 -5.58 22.24 -13.01
CA GLY A 90 -5.64 22.00 -14.46
C GLY A 90 -5.21 20.59 -14.83
N ASP A 91 -4.25 20.02 -14.12
CA ASP A 91 -3.68 18.69 -14.39
C ASP A 91 -4.40 17.53 -13.69
N LEU A 92 -5.16 17.80 -12.62
CA LEU A 92 -5.90 16.78 -11.87
C LEU A 92 -6.80 15.89 -12.77
N PRO A 93 -7.54 16.41 -13.77
CA PRO A 93 -8.31 15.56 -14.67
C PRO A 93 -7.46 14.54 -15.44
N VAL A 94 -6.22 14.90 -15.77
CA VAL A 94 -5.26 14.01 -16.42
C VAL A 94 -4.75 12.99 -15.39
N LEU A 95 -4.37 13.42 -14.18
CA LEU A 95 -3.89 12.52 -13.12
C LEU A 95 -4.97 11.59 -12.53
N THR A 96 -6.25 11.83 -12.77
CA THR A 96 -7.39 11.03 -12.24
C THR A 96 -7.98 10.03 -13.24
N ARG A 97 -7.76 10.20 -14.55
CA ARG A 97 -8.12 9.20 -15.58
C ARG A 97 -7.06 8.10 -15.75
N GLN A 98 -7.47 6.83 -15.81
CA GLN A 98 -6.53 5.70 -15.94
C GLN A 98 -5.81 5.67 -17.30
N ASP A 99 -6.51 6.07 -18.37
CA ASP A 99 -6.02 5.97 -19.75
C ASP A 99 -5.39 7.26 -20.29
N SER A 100 -5.07 8.21 -19.40
CA SER A 100 -4.43 9.46 -19.80
C SER A 100 -2.92 9.29 -19.91
N GLU A 101 -2.32 10.01 -20.87
CA GLU A 101 -0.86 10.17 -20.99
C GLU A 101 -0.32 11.14 -19.91
N TRP A 102 -0.57 10.84 -18.64
CA TRP A 102 -0.07 11.64 -17.51
C TRP A 102 1.48 11.71 -17.46
N SER A 103 2.17 10.82 -18.18
CA SER A 103 3.63 10.83 -18.39
C SER A 103 4.16 12.15 -18.95
N THR A 104 3.34 12.90 -19.68
CA THR A 104 3.76 14.17 -20.29
C THR A 104 3.79 15.32 -19.28
N LEU A 105 3.16 15.14 -18.11
CA LEU A 105 3.17 16.14 -17.05
C LEU A 105 4.53 16.16 -16.36
N ALA A 106 5.01 17.36 -16.03
CA ALA A 106 6.20 17.50 -15.22
C ALA A 106 5.95 16.91 -13.83
N THR A 107 6.85 16.05 -13.36
CA THR A 107 6.80 15.51 -12.00
C THR A 107 6.94 16.66 -10.99
N ARG A 108 6.02 16.70 -10.03
CA ARG A 108 6.08 17.62 -8.89
C ARG A 108 6.69 16.95 -7.67
N LEU A 109 6.71 15.61 -7.63
CA LEU A 109 7.35 14.86 -6.55
C LEU A 109 8.82 15.28 -6.35
N PRO A 110 9.26 15.52 -5.09
CA PRO A 110 10.64 15.82 -4.80
C PRO A 110 11.55 14.61 -5.08
N PRO A 111 12.70 14.79 -5.77
CA PRO A 111 13.57 13.66 -6.10
C PRO A 111 14.15 13.01 -4.83
N PRO A 112 14.22 11.67 -4.76
CA PRO A 112 14.73 10.97 -3.58
C PRO A 112 16.25 11.13 -3.45
N LEU A 113 17.00 11.16 -4.55
CA LEU A 113 18.45 11.39 -4.49
C LEU A 113 18.77 12.88 -4.58
N PRO A 114 19.59 13.44 -3.67
CA PRO A 114 19.95 14.84 -3.70
C PRO A 114 20.89 15.15 -4.88
N SER A 115 20.50 16.09 -5.73
CA SER A 115 21.43 16.81 -6.62
C SER A 115 22.35 17.76 -5.84
N SER A 116 21.92 18.18 -4.64
CA SER A 116 22.72 18.84 -3.61
C SER A 116 22.32 18.36 -2.22
N ARG A 117 23.31 18.01 -1.38
CA ARG A 117 23.20 17.24 -0.13
C ARG A 117 22.28 17.85 0.94
N HIS A 118 21.95 19.14 0.85
CA HIS A 118 21.23 19.88 1.91
C HIS A 118 19.78 20.27 1.60
N GLN A 119 19.35 20.40 0.33
CA GLN A 119 18.00 20.88 0.00
C GLN A 119 16.98 19.75 -0.19
N THR A 120 17.38 18.65 -0.82
CA THR A 120 16.45 17.60 -1.27
C THR A 120 16.02 16.64 -0.16
N MET A 121 16.93 16.30 0.76
CA MET A 121 16.57 15.49 1.95
C MET A 121 15.54 16.20 2.81
N SER A 122 15.54 17.54 2.87
CA SER A 122 14.53 18.28 3.63
C SER A 122 13.13 18.14 3.02
N ALA A 123 12.99 18.19 1.70
CA ALA A 123 11.69 18.13 1.03
C ALA A 123 11.05 16.74 1.13
N VAL A 124 11.82 15.68 0.88
CA VAL A 124 11.32 14.30 0.99
C VAL A 124 11.07 13.93 2.45
N ASN A 125 11.91 14.37 3.40
CA ASN A 125 11.65 14.12 4.83
C ASN A 125 10.40 14.86 5.33
N LYS A 126 10.15 16.09 4.84
CA LYS A 126 8.89 16.80 5.12
C LYS A 126 7.68 16.05 4.57
N LEU A 127 7.80 15.50 3.35
CA LEU A 127 6.75 14.72 2.71
C LEU A 127 6.47 13.41 3.44
N ILE A 128 7.50 12.65 3.78
CA ILE A 128 7.39 11.40 4.54
C ILE A 128 6.94 11.67 5.99
N GLY A 129 7.20 12.87 6.52
CA GLY A 129 6.66 13.32 7.80
C GLY A 129 5.15 13.59 7.80
N ASP A 130 4.51 13.73 6.63
CA ASP A 130 3.07 13.85 6.53
C ASP A 130 2.39 12.49 6.70
N ARG A 131 1.51 12.38 7.71
CA ARG A 131 0.87 11.12 8.08
C ARG A 131 -0.02 10.56 6.97
N SER A 132 -0.77 11.43 6.29
CA SER A 132 -1.69 11.00 5.23
C SER A 132 -0.93 10.48 4.01
N PHE A 133 0.18 11.13 3.68
CA PHE A 133 1.11 10.68 2.66
C PHE A 133 1.76 9.34 3.05
N LEU A 134 2.27 9.23 4.27
CA LEU A 134 2.97 8.02 4.74
C LEU A 134 2.04 6.80 4.75
N ASN A 135 0.78 6.96 5.17
CA ASN A 135 -0.23 5.90 5.10
C ASN A 135 -0.46 5.44 3.65
N THR A 136 -0.59 6.39 2.73
CA THR A 136 -0.78 6.09 1.30
C THR A 136 0.45 5.41 0.72
N LEU A 137 1.64 5.88 1.09
CA LEU A 137 2.92 5.30 0.66
C LEU A 137 3.07 3.86 1.14
N GLN A 138 2.66 3.55 2.38
CA GLN A 138 2.66 2.19 2.90
C GLN A 138 1.73 1.26 2.09
N GLN A 139 0.52 1.72 1.76
CA GLN A 139 -0.42 0.96 0.92
C GLN A 139 0.14 0.73 -0.51
N LEU A 140 0.76 1.76 -1.10
CA LEU A 140 1.39 1.64 -2.41
C LEU A 140 2.59 0.69 -2.37
N HIS A 141 3.36 0.70 -1.29
CA HIS A 141 4.49 -0.20 -1.08
C HIS A 141 4.03 -1.66 -1.00
N GLN A 142 3.00 -1.95 -0.20
CA GLN A 142 2.40 -3.29 -0.12
C GLN A 142 1.90 -3.78 -1.48
N ARG A 143 1.28 -2.90 -2.27
CA ARG A 143 0.85 -3.24 -3.64
C ARG A 143 2.03 -3.49 -4.58
N LYS A 144 3.11 -2.71 -4.45
CA LYS A 144 4.35 -2.95 -5.20
C LYS A 144 4.93 -4.33 -4.88
N ILE A 145 5.03 -4.69 -3.61
CA ILE A 145 5.49 -6.00 -3.15
C ILE A 145 4.65 -7.12 -3.77
N ALA A 146 3.32 -7.00 -3.72
CA ALA A 146 2.43 -7.98 -4.32
C ALA A 146 2.65 -8.12 -5.84
N LEU A 147 2.92 -7.02 -6.55
CA LEU A 147 3.29 -7.04 -7.96
C LEU A 147 4.67 -7.70 -8.18
N ASP A 148 5.67 -7.36 -7.37
CA ASP A 148 7.03 -7.93 -7.47
C ASP A 148 7.00 -9.45 -7.28
N ARG A 149 6.19 -9.93 -6.33
CA ARG A 149 5.96 -11.37 -6.13
C ARG A 149 5.29 -12.00 -7.35
N ARG A 150 4.24 -11.37 -7.87
CA ARG A 150 3.54 -11.85 -9.07
C ARG A 150 4.46 -11.94 -10.29
N ASP A 151 5.33 -10.94 -10.47
CA ASP A 151 6.33 -10.91 -11.55
C ASP A 151 7.34 -12.07 -11.42
N ARG A 152 7.84 -12.34 -10.21
CA ARG A 152 8.72 -13.49 -9.94
C ARG A 152 8.07 -14.83 -10.26
N ILE A 153 6.80 -15.00 -9.89
CA ILE A 153 6.04 -16.23 -10.21
C ILE A 153 5.91 -16.38 -11.73
N MET A 154 5.59 -15.30 -12.45
CA MET A 154 5.41 -15.34 -13.91
C MET A 154 6.73 -15.60 -14.67
N THR A 155 7.85 -15.10 -14.15
CA THR A 155 9.17 -15.23 -14.78
C THR A 155 9.91 -16.52 -14.38
N SER A 156 9.58 -17.12 -13.23
CA SER A 156 10.06 -18.46 -12.88
C SER A 156 9.30 -19.53 -13.65
N SER A 157 9.99 -20.26 -14.53
CA SER A 157 9.43 -21.32 -15.39
C SER A 157 9.04 -22.62 -14.66
N SER A 158 8.84 -22.55 -13.35
CA SER A 158 8.32 -23.64 -12.52
C SER A 158 6.82 -23.45 -12.37
N ILE A 159 6.07 -24.34 -13.04
CA ILE A 159 4.65 -24.72 -12.87
C ILE A 159 3.80 -23.72 -12.07
N PRO A 160 2.69 -23.21 -12.63
CA PRO A 160 1.81 -22.30 -11.91
C PRO A 160 1.22 -23.01 -10.69
N ASN A 161 1.88 -22.90 -9.55
CA ASN A 161 1.22 -22.98 -8.28
C ASN A 161 0.42 -21.68 -8.16
N ASP A 162 -0.73 -21.64 -8.83
CA ASP A 162 -1.83 -20.66 -8.66
C ASP A 162 -2.37 -20.64 -7.19
N ILE A 163 -1.66 -21.36 -6.31
CA ILE A 163 -2.00 -21.78 -4.98
C ILE A 163 -1.15 -21.04 -3.94
N THR A 164 0.10 -20.69 -4.23
CA THR A 164 1.08 -20.26 -3.23
C THR A 164 1.13 -18.75 -3.00
N ASN A 165 0.16 -17.98 -3.47
CA ASN A 165 0.07 -16.53 -3.19
C ASN A 165 -1.37 -15.99 -3.09
N SER A 166 -2.35 -16.88 -2.89
CA SER A 166 -3.76 -16.50 -2.78
C SER A 166 -4.19 -16.42 -1.31
N THR A 167 -4.79 -15.29 -0.91
CA THR A 167 -5.50 -15.20 0.38
C THR A 167 -6.73 -16.10 0.31
N TYR A 168 -6.70 -17.20 1.06
CA TYR A 168 -7.77 -18.21 1.02
C TYR A 168 -8.94 -17.86 1.91
N ALA A 169 -8.65 -17.22 3.04
CA ALA A 169 -9.65 -16.77 3.99
C ALA A 169 -9.21 -15.44 4.59
N GLN A 170 -10.16 -14.53 4.74
CA GLN A 170 -9.95 -13.20 5.32
C GLN A 170 -11.12 -12.90 6.25
N THR A 171 -10.85 -12.56 7.49
CA THR A 171 -11.82 -12.13 8.48
C THR A 171 -11.48 -10.73 8.95
N SER A 172 -12.40 -9.79 8.77
CA SER A 172 -12.28 -8.42 9.29
C SER A 172 -13.27 -8.22 10.42
N LEU A 173 -12.77 -7.83 11.59
CA LEU A 173 -13.52 -7.53 12.80
C LEU A 173 -13.48 -6.03 13.05
N GLN A 174 -14.61 -5.35 12.91
CA GLN A 174 -14.73 -3.90 13.09
C GLN A 174 -15.09 -3.54 14.54
N LEU A 175 -14.72 -2.34 15.00
CA LEU A 175 -15.01 -1.85 16.36
C LEU A 175 -16.51 -1.79 16.68
N ASP A 176 -17.34 -1.60 15.66
CA ASP A 176 -18.81 -1.61 15.77
C ASP A 176 -19.39 -3.04 15.92
N GLY A 177 -18.53 -4.06 15.95
CA GLY A 177 -18.91 -5.47 16.06
C GLY A 177 -19.22 -6.14 14.73
N LYS A 178 -19.08 -5.45 13.59
CA LYS A 178 -19.30 -6.07 12.28
C LYS A 178 -18.16 -7.03 11.94
N ILE A 179 -18.54 -8.26 11.61
CA ILE A 179 -17.62 -9.31 11.17
C ILE A 179 -17.84 -9.57 9.68
N ILE A 180 -16.78 -9.47 8.88
CA ILE A 180 -16.81 -9.73 7.44
C ILE A 180 -15.85 -10.86 7.12
N ASN A 181 -16.39 -11.99 6.67
CA ASN A 181 -15.62 -13.15 6.23
C ASN A 181 -15.62 -13.20 4.70
N ARG A 182 -14.44 -13.38 4.09
CA ARG A 182 -14.26 -13.58 2.67
C ARG A 182 -13.42 -14.82 2.44
N TYR A 183 -13.86 -15.66 1.50
CA TYR A 183 -13.16 -16.87 1.12
C TYR A 183 -12.89 -16.85 -0.37
N CYS A 184 -11.67 -17.23 -0.75
CA CYS A 184 -11.35 -17.43 -2.16
C CYS A 184 -12.06 -18.67 -2.67
N GLN A 185 -12.73 -18.58 -3.82
CA GLN A 185 -13.43 -19.72 -4.43
C GLN A 185 -12.49 -20.90 -4.69
N ALA A 186 -11.21 -20.64 -4.95
CA ALA A 186 -10.19 -21.68 -5.13
C ALA A 186 -10.03 -22.60 -3.89
N ILE A 187 -10.41 -22.16 -2.69
CA ILE A 187 -10.34 -22.98 -1.48
C ILE A 187 -11.25 -24.22 -1.56
N LEU A 188 -12.33 -24.14 -2.34
CA LEU A 188 -13.34 -25.21 -2.43
C LEU A 188 -12.79 -26.49 -3.06
N ASN A 189 -11.82 -26.34 -3.97
CA ASN A 189 -11.25 -27.42 -4.77
C ASN A 189 -9.98 -28.02 -4.17
N ARG A 190 -9.59 -27.60 -2.95
CA ARG A 190 -8.36 -28.06 -2.30
C ARG A 190 -8.57 -29.33 -1.47
N SER A 191 -7.58 -30.21 -1.50
CA SER A 191 -7.53 -31.42 -0.66
C SER A 191 -7.33 -31.11 0.83
N ASP A 192 -6.60 -30.06 1.16
CA ASP A 192 -6.28 -29.61 2.52
C ASP A 192 -7.23 -28.51 3.05
N ARG A 193 -8.36 -28.25 2.37
CA ARG A 193 -9.33 -27.19 2.69
C ARG A 193 -9.69 -27.12 4.18
N ASN A 194 -10.00 -28.27 4.79
CA ASN A 194 -10.47 -28.30 6.17
C ASN A 194 -9.37 -27.85 7.15
N LEU A 195 -8.11 -28.21 6.88
CA LEU A 195 -6.97 -27.77 7.68
C LEU A 195 -6.78 -26.25 7.58
N LEU A 196 -6.89 -25.68 6.37
CA LEU A 196 -6.77 -24.23 6.17
C LEU A 196 -7.89 -23.44 6.86
N LEU A 197 -9.12 -23.93 6.80
CA LEU A 197 -10.25 -23.31 7.49
C LEU A 197 -10.08 -23.39 9.01
N GLN A 198 -9.60 -24.52 9.53
CA GLN A 198 -9.31 -24.68 10.96
C GLN A 198 -8.20 -23.75 11.43
N LEU A 199 -7.10 -23.64 10.67
CA LEU A 199 -6.03 -22.69 10.97
C LEU A 199 -6.54 -21.24 10.95
N HIS A 200 -7.37 -20.89 9.96
CA HIS A 200 -7.97 -19.56 9.89
C HIS A 200 -8.88 -19.25 11.09
N GLU A 201 -9.70 -20.21 11.52
CA GLU A 201 -10.56 -20.08 12.69
C GLU A 201 -9.75 -19.88 13.98
N GLN A 202 -8.67 -20.65 14.15
CA GLN A 202 -7.74 -20.49 15.27
C GLN A 202 -7.07 -19.12 15.25
N SER A 203 -6.58 -18.66 14.10
CA SER A 203 -5.98 -17.33 13.95
C SER A 203 -6.98 -16.21 14.21
N THR A 204 -8.23 -16.37 13.77
CA THR A 204 -9.30 -15.40 14.00
C THR A 204 -9.63 -15.28 15.48
N THR A 205 -9.74 -16.42 16.17
CA THR A 205 -10.00 -16.47 17.62
C THR A 205 -8.86 -15.82 18.40
N ALA A 206 -7.61 -16.14 18.07
CA ALA A 206 -6.45 -15.55 18.70
C ALA A 206 -6.34 -14.04 18.41
N GLY A 207 -6.58 -13.62 17.17
CA GLY A 207 -6.57 -12.23 16.74
C GLY A 207 -7.65 -11.40 17.44
N GLU A 208 -8.88 -11.92 17.56
CA GLU A 208 -9.95 -11.28 18.33
C GLU A 208 -9.53 -11.07 19.79
N HIS A 209 -8.99 -12.11 20.43
CA HIS A 209 -8.57 -12.05 21.83
C HIS A 209 -7.47 -10.99 22.04
N GLN A 210 -6.45 -10.98 21.19
CA GLN A 210 -5.36 -9.99 21.25
C GLN A 210 -5.87 -8.57 21.00
N TRP A 211 -6.73 -8.38 20.02
CA TRP A 211 -7.28 -7.06 19.68
C TRP A 211 -8.17 -6.51 20.80
N ARG A 212 -9.04 -7.33 21.38
CA ARG A 212 -9.80 -6.97 22.59
C ARG A 212 -8.88 -6.60 23.75
N GLY A 213 -7.81 -7.37 23.95
CA GLY A 213 -6.78 -7.09 24.96
C GLY A 213 -6.12 -5.72 24.76
N MET A 214 -5.72 -5.42 23.53
CA MET A 214 -5.13 -4.13 23.14
C MET A 214 -6.10 -2.97 23.40
N ILE A 215 -7.36 -3.07 22.98
CA ILE A 215 -8.36 -2.03 23.22
C ILE A 215 -8.55 -1.81 24.72
N ARG A 216 -8.66 -2.89 25.50
CA ARG A 216 -8.82 -2.82 26.96
C ARG A 216 -7.63 -2.15 27.63
N PHE A 217 -6.41 -2.46 27.16
CA PHE A 217 -5.18 -1.82 27.61
C PHE A 217 -5.18 -0.32 27.27
N MET A 218 -5.47 0.06 26.03
CA MET A 218 -5.54 1.47 25.63
C MET A 218 -6.58 2.26 26.43
N LEU A 219 -7.77 1.69 26.67
CA LEU A 219 -8.79 2.30 27.53
C LEU A 219 -8.34 2.46 28.98
N SER A 220 -7.48 1.56 29.48
CA SER A 220 -6.92 1.67 30.83
C SER A 220 -5.94 2.83 30.99
N LEU A 221 -5.30 3.30 29.91
CA LEU A 221 -4.35 4.41 29.92
C LEU A 221 -5.01 5.79 29.87
N VAL A 222 -6.31 5.85 29.54
CA VAL A 222 -7.11 7.08 29.48
C VAL A 222 -7.86 7.32 30.81
N LYS A 223 -7.65 6.45 31.81
CA LYS A 223 -8.14 6.63 33.18
C LYS A 223 -7.17 7.41 34.05
#